data_AF-A0A2U9P5G4-F1
#
_entry.id   AF-A0A2U9P5G4-F1
#
_cell.length_a   1.000
_cell.length_b   1.000
_cell.length_c   1.000
_cell.angle_alpha   90.00
_cell.angle_beta   90.00
_cell.angle_gamma   90.00
#
_symmetry.space_group_name_H-M   'P 1'
#
loop_
_entity.id
_entity.type
_entity.pdbx_description
1 polymer ?
#
loop_
_entity_poly.entity_id
_entity_poly.type
_entity_poly.pdbx_seq_one_letter_code
_entity_poly.pdbx_strand_id
1 'polypeptide(L)'
;MVTREEAVAAAAGYLKTKAYPDRPESVVMLPEKSVEFPYGWTITFDFREHLGTGDVTQKPFSPVVVVPHDGTEPHFAPTYLPTETYMQLQASGEWPHGWPPTSAR
;
A
#
# COMPACT_ATOMS: atom_id res chain seq x y z
N MET A 1 -10.42 -2.86 14.14
CA MET A 1 -10.37 -2.28 12.80
C MET A 1 -9.56 -1.00 12.89
N VAL A 2 -8.51 -0.88 12.09
CA VAL A 2 -7.60 0.27 12.11
C VAL A 2 -8.30 1.46 11.44
N THR A 3 -8.24 2.63 12.07
CA THR A 3 -8.78 3.87 11.49
C THR A 3 -7.97 4.30 10.27
N ARG A 4 -8.54 5.16 9.41
CA ARG A 4 -7.81 5.69 8.25
C ARG A 4 -6.54 6.42 8.68
N GLU A 5 -6.62 7.23 9.74
CA GLU A 5 -5.50 8.03 10.25
C GLU A 5 -4.37 7.12 10.77
N GLU A 6 -4.70 6.06 11.51
CA GLU A 6 -3.72 5.05 11.94
C GLU A 6 -3.12 4.30 10.75
N ALA A 7 -3.92 3.96 9.74
CA ALA A 7 -3.44 3.29 8.54
C ALA A 7 -2.48 4.19 7.73
N VAL A 8 -2.78 5.48 7.61
CA VAL A 8 -1.91 6.47 6.97
C VAL A 8 -0.59 6.61 7.73
N ALA A 9 -0.63 6.67 9.07
CA ALA A 9 0.57 6.72 9.89
C ALA A 9 1.45 5.46 9.74
N ALA A 10 0.83 4.28 9.73
CA ALA A 10 1.52 3.01 9.51
C ALA A 10 2.16 2.93 8.11
N ALA A 11 1.42 3.31 7.06
CA ALA A 11 1.93 3.37 5.69
C ALA A 11 3.09 4.36 5.56
N ALA A 12 2.99 5.54 6.17
CA ALA A 12 4.06 6.53 6.17
C ALA A 12 5.32 6.00 6.87
N GLY A 13 5.16 5.33 8.02
CA GLY A 13 6.26 4.68 8.74
C GLY A 13 6.96 3.64 7.87
N TYR A 14 6.21 2.72 7.25
CA TYR A 14 6.74 1.72 6.34
C TYR A 14 7.47 2.35 5.15
N LEU A 15 6.85 3.34 4.48
CA LEU A 15 7.44 3.98 3.31
C LEU A 15 8.76 4.68 3.64
N LYS A 16 8.81 5.42 4.75
CA LYS A 16 9.98 6.23 5.13
C LYS A 16 11.12 5.42 5.74
N THR A 17 10.83 4.24 6.29
CA THR A 17 11.86 3.45 7.01
C THR A 17 12.28 2.18 6.27
N LYS A 18 11.42 1.63 5.41
CA LYS A 18 11.66 0.36 4.72
C LYS A 18 11.65 0.49 3.20
N ALA A 19 10.63 1.11 2.61
CA ALA A 19 10.48 1.14 1.16
C ALA A 19 11.39 2.20 0.48
N TYR A 20 11.50 3.38 1.09
CA TYR A 20 12.26 4.53 0.58
C TYR A 20 13.09 5.22 1.68
N PRO A 21 13.96 4.47 2.39
CA PRO A 21 14.76 5.01 3.49
C PRO A 21 15.80 6.05 3.04
N ASP A 22 16.13 6.08 1.76
CA ASP A 22 17.04 7.03 1.11
C ASP A 22 16.41 8.41 0.88
N ARG A 23 15.07 8.49 0.89
CA ARG A 23 14.32 9.73 0.63
C ARG A 23 13.03 9.83 1.47
N PRO A 24 13.10 9.68 2.80
CA PRO A 24 11.92 9.70 3.66
C PRO A 24 11.16 11.02 3.60
N GLU A 25 11.88 12.13 3.39
CA GLU A 25 11.29 13.45 3.27
C GLU A 25 10.52 13.65 1.97
N SER A 26 10.82 12.90 0.91
CA SER A 26 10.14 12.99 -0.38
C SER A 26 8.73 12.37 -0.34
N VAL A 27 8.46 11.44 0.58
CA VAL A 27 7.17 10.75 0.68
C VAL A 27 6.06 11.71 1.14
N VAL A 28 5.05 11.88 0.29
CA VAL A 28 3.83 12.65 0.56
C VAL A 28 2.64 11.70 0.59
N MET A 29 1.96 11.62 1.73
CA MET A 29 0.75 10.81 1.89
C MET A 29 -0.47 11.55 1.31
N LEU A 30 -1.36 10.82 0.64
CA LEU A 30 -2.60 11.34 0.04
C LEU A 30 -3.82 10.65 0.69
N PRO A 31 -4.11 10.94 1.99
CA PRO A 31 -5.10 10.21 2.78
C PRO A 31 -6.51 10.26 2.19
N GLU A 32 -6.87 11.34 1.49
CA GLU A 32 -8.16 11.52 0.81
C GLU A 32 -8.39 10.55 -0.34
N LYS A 33 -7.33 9.93 -0.88
CA LYS A 33 -7.40 8.89 -1.93
C LYS A 33 -7.34 7.48 -1.34
N SER A 34 -7.45 7.34 -0.02
CA SER A 34 -7.43 6.03 0.63
C SER A 34 -8.79 5.35 0.48
N VAL A 35 -8.76 4.04 0.30
CA VAL A 35 -9.97 3.20 0.14
C VAL A 35 -9.92 2.09 1.17
N GLU A 36 -11.03 1.88 1.86
CA GLU A 36 -11.18 0.77 2.82
C GLU A 36 -11.70 -0.47 2.09
N PHE A 37 -11.09 -1.61 2.40
CA PHE A 37 -11.52 -2.94 1.95
C PHE A 37 -11.66 -3.87 3.16
N PRO A 38 -12.42 -4.98 3.05
CA PRO A 38 -12.54 -5.94 4.15
C PRO A 38 -11.20 -6.47 4.70
N TYR A 39 -10.18 -6.59 3.84
CA TYR A 39 -8.82 -7.01 4.25
C TYR A 39 -8.03 -5.89 4.97
N GLY A 40 -8.25 -4.63 4.61
CA GLY A 40 -7.45 -3.51 5.08
C GLY A 40 -7.63 -2.24 4.24
N TRP A 41 -6.78 -1.26 4.48
CA TRP A 41 -6.76 -0.02 3.72
C TRP A 41 -5.79 -0.08 2.55
N THR A 42 -6.14 0.56 1.44
CA THR A 42 -5.16 1.01 0.45
C THR A 42 -4.86 2.48 0.70
N ILE A 43 -3.60 2.80 0.96
CA ILE A 43 -3.13 4.17 1.21
C ILE A 43 -2.33 4.64 0.01
N THR A 44 -2.74 5.78 -0.55
CA THR A 44 -2.04 6.38 -1.69
C THR A 44 -0.95 7.33 -1.19
N PHE A 45 0.19 7.33 -1.88
CA PHE A 45 1.27 8.30 -1.68
C PHE A 45 1.85 8.74 -3.03
N ASP A 46 2.63 9.80 -2.99
CA ASP A 46 3.44 10.25 -4.11
C ASP A 46 4.76 10.82 -3.61
N PHE A 47 5.67 11.15 -4.53
CA PHE A 47 6.90 11.86 -4.22
C PHE A 47 6.74 13.36 -4.44
N ARG A 48 7.30 14.17 -3.52
CA ARG A 48 7.24 15.63 -3.59
C ARG A 48 7.74 16.15 -4.94
N GLU A 49 8.79 15.54 -5.47
CA GLU A 49 9.41 15.91 -6.75
C GLU A 49 8.42 15.73 -7.91
N HIS A 50 7.72 14.58 -7.96
CA HIS A 50 6.69 14.34 -8.97
C HIS A 50 5.53 15.33 -8.83
N LEU A 51 5.00 15.53 -7.61
CA LEU A 51 3.90 16.47 -7.39
C LEU A 51 4.26 17.92 -7.76
N GLY A 52 5.50 18.32 -7.50
CA GLY A 52 5.97 19.68 -7.78
C GLY A 52 6.31 19.94 -9.26
N THR A 53 6.72 18.91 -10.00
CA THR A 53 7.21 19.07 -11.38
C THR A 53 6.26 18.50 -12.45
N GLY A 54 5.41 17.54 -12.08
CA GLY A 54 4.63 16.75 -13.03
C GLY A 54 5.46 15.74 -13.85
N ASP A 55 6.76 15.58 -13.55
CA ASP A 55 7.62 14.64 -14.26
C ASP A 55 7.30 13.20 -13.86
N VAL A 56 6.74 12.45 -14.80
CA VAL A 56 6.32 11.04 -14.60
C VAL A 56 7.49 10.11 -14.24
N THR A 57 8.73 10.49 -14.56
CA THR A 57 9.91 9.69 -14.19
C THR A 57 10.23 9.77 -12.69
N GLN A 58 9.72 10.79 -12.01
CA GLN A 58 9.82 10.97 -10.56
C GLN A 58 8.69 10.27 -9.80
N LYS A 59 7.71 9.69 -10.48
CA LYS A 59 6.56 9.03 -9.85
C LYS A 59 6.98 7.71 -9.18
N PRO A 60 6.41 7.35 -8.02
CA PRO A 60 6.60 5.99 -7.49
C PRO A 60 6.06 4.95 -8.48
N PHE A 61 6.78 3.85 -8.63
CA PHE A 61 6.39 2.76 -9.51
C PHE A 61 5.00 2.19 -9.15
N SER A 62 4.76 2.00 -7.83
CA SER A 62 3.44 1.68 -7.28
C SER A 62 3.07 2.74 -6.24
N PRO A 63 2.09 3.62 -6.51
CA PRO A 63 1.71 4.71 -5.60
C PRO A 63 0.78 4.25 -4.46
N VAL A 64 0.60 2.95 -4.26
CA VAL A 64 -0.38 2.40 -3.32
C VAL A 64 0.27 1.38 -2.39
N VAL A 65 0.09 1.59 -1.09
CA VAL A 65 0.50 0.67 -0.01
C VAL A 65 -0.76 0.04 0.60
N VAL A 66 -0.69 -1.25 0.90
CA VAL A 66 -1.73 -1.98 1.62
C VAL A 66 -1.42 -1.98 3.11
N VAL A 67 -2.42 -1.69 3.94
CA VAL A 67 -2.35 -1.74 5.40
C VAL A 67 -3.44 -2.66 5.93
N PRO A 68 -3.09 -3.92 6.27
CA PRO A 68 -4.04 -4.91 6.79
C PRO A 68 -4.70 -4.50 8.12
N HIS A 69 -5.96 -4.86 8.32
CA HIS A 69 -6.67 -4.60 9.58
C HIS A 69 -6.22 -5.48 10.76
N ASP A 70 -5.58 -6.62 10.47
CA ASP A 70 -5.13 -7.61 11.44
C ASP A 70 -3.79 -7.26 12.12
N GLY A 71 -3.17 -6.14 11.73
CA GLY A 71 -1.88 -5.70 12.25
C GLY A 71 -0.67 -6.28 11.52
N THR A 72 -0.88 -7.08 10.47
CA THR A 72 0.19 -7.46 9.54
C THR A 72 0.87 -6.21 8.98
N GLU A 73 2.18 -6.30 8.73
CA GLU A 73 2.97 -5.16 8.27
C GLU A 73 2.47 -4.59 6.93
N PRO A 74 2.48 -3.25 6.75
CA PRO A 74 2.19 -2.63 5.47
C PRO A 74 3.09 -3.14 4.35
N HIS A 75 2.53 -3.30 3.16
CA HIS A 75 3.26 -3.88 2.03
C HIS A 75 2.69 -3.39 0.69
N PHE A 76 3.41 -3.65 -0.40
CA PHE A 76 2.89 -3.43 -1.74
C PHE A 76 2.12 -4.65 -2.24
N ALA A 77 1.03 -4.41 -2.95
CA ALA A 77 0.40 -5.47 -3.74
C ALA A 77 1.35 -5.94 -4.87
N PRO A 78 1.26 -7.21 -5.30
CA PRO A 78 2.01 -7.69 -6.45
C PRO A 78 1.70 -6.87 -7.70
N THR A 79 2.73 -6.43 -8.42
CA THR A 79 2.62 -5.45 -9.51
C THR A 79 1.92 -5.99 -10.76
N TYR A 80 1.83 -7.31 -10.91
CA TYR A 80 1.09 -7.96 -12.00
C TYR A 80 -0.42 -8.05 -11.73
N LEU A 81 -0.88 -7.74 -10.50
CA LEU A 81 -2.29 -7.75 -10.11
C LEU A 81 -2.79 -6.33 -9.87
N PRO A 82 -3.99 -5.98 -10.35
CA PRO A 82 -4.67 -4.78 -9.90
C PRO A 82 -4.87 -4.84 -8.37
N THR A 83 -4.57 -3.73 -7.67
CA THR A 83 -4.63 -3.68 -6.21
C THR A 83 -5.99 -4.08 -5.67
N GLU A 84 -7.09 -3.62 -6.28
CA GLU A 84 -8.45 -3.98 -5.86
C GLU A 84 -8.70 -5.49 -5.92
N THR A 85 -8.22 -6.14 -6.98
CA THR A 85 -8.30 -7.61 -7.11
C THR A 85 -7.48 -8.30 -6.03
N TYR A 86 -6.26 -7.81 -5.75
CA TYR A 86 -5.45 -8.32 -4.64
C TYR A 86 -6.17 -8.21 -3.28
N MET A 87 -6.81 -7.07 -3.00
CA MET A 87 -7.56 -6.87 -1.75
C MET A 87 -8.74 -7.84 -1.62
N GLN A 88 -9.45 -8.11 -2.73
CA GLN A 88 -10.55 -9.08 -2.75
C GLN A 88 -10.05 -10.52 -2.51
N LEU A 89 -8.95 -10.91 -3.15
CA LEU A 89 -8.35 -12.24 -2.98
C LEU A 89 -7.83 -12.47 -1.56
N GLN A 90 -7.26 -11.43 -0.93
CA GLN A 90 -6.85 -11.51 0.47
C GLN A 90 -8.04 -11.64 1.41
N ALA A 91 -9.14 -10.92 1.15
CA ALA A 91 -10.34 -11.00 1.95
C ALA A 91 -11.06 -12.36 1.83
N SER A 92 -11.11 -12.95 0.63
CA SER A 92 -11.74 -14.25 0.41
C SER A 92 -10.85 -15.43 0.82
N GLY A 93 -9.53 -15.28 0.71
CA GLY A 93 -8.58 -16.38 0.79
C GLY A 93 -8.66 -17.35 -0.39
N GLU A 94 -9.48 -17.05 -1.40
CA GLU A 94 -9.67 -17.86 -2.60
C GLU A 94 -8.75 -17.35 -3.70
N TRP A 95 -7.71 -18.12 -4.01
CA TRP A 95 -6.72 -17.69 -4.97
C TRP A 95 -6.75 -18.52 -6.26
N PRO A 96 -6.70 -17.91 -7.45
CA PRO A 96 -6.97 -18.58 -8.75
C PRO A 96 -6.11 -19.81 -9.04
N HIS A 97 -4.93 -19.91 -8.44
CA HIS A 97 -3.96 -20.98 -8.68
C HIS A 97 -3.42 -21.61 -7.39
N GLY A 98 -4.08 -21.42 -6.24
CA GLY A 98 -3.60 -21.93 -4.95
C GLY A 98 -2.39 -21.18 -4.37
N TRP A 99 -2.19 -19.92 -4.79
CA TRP A 99 -1.15 -19.02 -4.30
C TRP A 99 -1.75 -17.96 -3.37
N PRO A 100 -1.24 -17.60 -2.19
CA PRO A 100 0.02 -18.05 -1.65
C PRO A 100 -0.10 -19.52 -1.23
N PRO A 101 1.00 -20.29 -1.32
CA PRO A 101 1.00 -21.68 -0.89
C PRO A 101 0.41 -21.77 0.53
N THR A 102 -0.48 -22.74 0.73
CA THR A 102 -1.37 -22.90 1.90
C THR A 102 -0.66 -23.14 3.24
N SER A 103 0.64 -22.86 3.35
CA SER A 103 1.51 -23.17 4.48
C SER A 103 1.94 -21.97 5.33
N ALA A 104 1.20 -20.85 5.31
CA ALA A 104 1.50 -19.67 6.14
C ALA A 104 0.25 -19.12 6.87
N ARG A 105 -0.44 -19.98 7.62
CA ARG A 105 -1.37 -19.56 8.68
C ARG A 105 -0.88 -20.08 10.02
#